data_AF-A0A3D0P1U9-F1
#
_entry.id   AF-A0A3D0P1U9-F1
#
_cell.length_a   1.000
_cell.length_b   1.000
_cell.length_c   1.000
_cell.angle_alpha   90.00
_cell.angle_beta   90.00
_cell.angle_gamma   90.00
#
_symmetry.space_group_name_H-M   'P 1'
#
loop_
_entity.id
_entity.type
_entity.pdbx_description
1 polymer ?
#
loop_
_entity_poly.entity_id
_entity_poly.type
_entity_poly.pdbx_seq_one_letter_code
_entity_poly.pdbx_strand_id
1 'polypeptide(L)'
;HNLTRRLSQVRRDGTVPYLRPDGKSQVSIEYRDGRPFRVEAVVISTQTADLEIEDIRRDIMEHVIKPVIPAELLDDNTKYHINPTGKFVIGGPMGDAGLTGRKIIVD
;
A
#
# COMPACT_ATOMS: atom_id res chain seq x y z
N HIS A 1 -6.04 2.76 6.40
CA HIS A 1 -7.29 2.38 5.69
C HIS A 1 -7.40 2.90 4.26
N ASN A 2 -7.22 4.20 4.01
CA ASN A 2 -7.50 4.74 2.66
C ASN A 2 -6.61 4.13 1.57
N LEU A 3 -5.35 3.80 1.86
CA LEU A 3 -4.44 3.14 0.92
C LEU A 3 -4.92 1.74 0.52
N THR A 4 -5.27 0.88 1.47
CA THR A 4 -5.82 -0.46 1.17
C THR A 4 -7.18 -0.39 0.49
N ARG A 5 -8.02 0.59 0.84
CA ARG A 5 -9.27 0.85 0.12
C ARG A 5 -9.00 1.23 -1.34
N ARG A 6 -8.03 2.11 -1.58
CA ARG A 6 -7.65 2.56 -2.93
C ARG A 6 -7.06 1.42 -3.76
N LEU A 7 -6.20 0.57 -3.18
CA LEU A 7 -5.72 -0.67 -3.84
C LEU A 7 -6.89 -1.53 -4.35
N SER A 8 -7.92 -1.72 -3.52
CA SER A 8 -9.10 -2.49 -3.89
C SER A 8 -9.92 -1.81 -5.00
N GLN A 9 -10.03 -0.47 -4.97
CA GLN A 9 -10.73 0.30 -6.00
C GLN A 9 -10.05 0.17 -7.36
N VAL A 10 -8.76 0.53 -7.46
CA VAL A 10 -8.02 0.53 -8.73
C VAL A 10 -7.87 -0.86 -9.35
N ARG A 11 -7.95 -1.91 -8.52
CA ARG A 11 -8.04 -3.29 -8.97
C ARG A 11 -9.41 -3.61 -9.58
N ARG A 12 -10.50 -3.18 -8.93
CA ARG A 12 -11.88 -3.53 -9.32
C ARG A 12 -12.37 -2.71 -10.51
N ASP A 13 -11.94 -1.46 -10.63
CA ASP A 13 -12.29 -0.59 -11.75
C ASP A 13 -11.38 -0.79 -12.98
N GLY A 14 -10.32 -1.60 -12.85
CA GLY A 14 -9.41 -1.94 -13.94
C GLY A 14 -8.31 -0.90 -14.22
N THR A 15 -8.19 0.15 -13.40
CA THR A 15 -7.10 1.15 -13.52
C THR A 15 -5.72 0.51 -13.41
N VAL A 16 -5.55 -0.44 -12.48
CA VAL A 16 -4.32 -1.24 -12.35
C VAL A 16 -4.72 -2.73 -12.44
N PRO A 17 -4.90 -3.28 -13.65
CA PRO A 17 -5.64 -4.52 -13.88
C PRO A 17 -4.90 -5.78 -13.41
N TYR A 18 -3.59 -5.68 -13.18
CA TYR A 18 -2.76 -6.79 -12.73
C TYR A 18 -2.71 -6.97 -11.21
N LEU A 19 -3.34 -6.07 -10.43
CA LEU A 19 -3.43 -6.24 -8.99
C LEU A 19 -4.31 -7.44 -8.62
N ARG A 20 -3.92 -8.12 -7.55
CA ARG A 20 -4.67 -9.23 -6.95
C ARG A 20 -5.23 -8.83 -5.58
N PRO A 21 -6.12 -9.63 -4.98
CA PRO A 21 -6.88 -9.19 -3.81
C PRO A 21 -6.07 -8.94 -2.54
N ASP A 22 -4.95 -9.63 -2.34
CA ASP A 22 -4.16 -9.52 -1.10
C ASP A 22 -3.26 -8.28 -1.11
N GLY A 23 -3.28 -7.52 -0.02
CA GLY A 23 -2.58 -6.24 0.07
C GLY A 23 -2.50 -5.71 1.48
N LYS A 24 -1.38 -5.06 1.80
CA LYS A 24 -1.03 -4.50 3.10
C LYS A 24 -0.52 -3.06 2.90
N SER A 25 -0.88 -2.18 3.81
CA SER A 25 -0.33 -0.82 3.87
C SER A 25 0.14 -0.50 5.28
N GLN A 26 1.24 0.23 5.39
CA GLN A 26 1.70 0.85 6.62
C GLN A 26 2.10 2.29 6.33
N VAL A 27 1.82 3.19 7.28
CA VAL A 27 2.22 4.60 7.19
C VAL A 27 2.86 4.97 8.53
N SER A 28 4.06 5.54 8.47
CA SER A 28 4.76 6.14 9.60
C SER A 28 4.68 7.65 9.48
N ILE A 29 4.17 8.31 10.52
CA ILE A 29 3.93 9.75 10.55
C ILE A 29 4.84 10.37 11.60
N GLU A 30 5.57 11.42 11.22
CA GLU A 30 6.29 12.26 12.17
C GLU A 30 5.30 13.23 12.82
N TYR A 31 5.30 13.30 14.15
CA TYR A 31 4.49 14.23 14.91
C TYR A 31 5.36 15.34 15.49
N ARG A 32 4.87 16.58 15.43
CA ARG A 32 5.43 17.75 16.13
C ARG A 32 4.32 18.43 16.90
N ASP A 33 4.57 18.72 18.18
CA ASP A 33 3.62 19.40 19.06
C ASP A 33 2.22 18.76 19.07
N GLY A 34 2.18 17.42 19.05
CA GLY A 34 0.94 16.65 19.05
C GLY A 34 0.16 16.64 17.74
N ARG A 35 0.70 17.23 16.66
CA ARG A 35 0.07 17.25 15.33
C ARG A 35 0.90 16.48 14.30
N PRO A 36 0.25 15.79 13.33
CA PRO A 36 0.95 15.24 12.18
C PRO A 36 1.73 16.34 11.45
N PHE A 37 3.03 16.14 11.28
CA PHE A 37 3.90 17.08 10.58
C PHE A 37 4.13 16.62 9.13
N ARG A 38 4.58 15.37 8.94
CA ARG A 38 4.84 14.79 7.62
C ARG A 38 4.74 13.26 7.68
N VAL A 39 4.66 12.63 6.52
CA VAL A 39 4.82 11.18 6.38
C VAL A 39 6.31 10.84 6.26
N GLU A 40 6.84 10.12 7.25
CA GLU A 40 8.22 9.62 7.25
C GLU A 40 8.38 8.48 6.24
N ALA A 41 7.47 7.50 6.26
CA ALA A 41 7.54 6.34 5.40
C ALA A 41 6.16 5.77 5.05
N VAL A 42 6.04 5.27 3.82
CA VAL A 42 4.89 4.50 3.34
C VAL A 42 5.39 3.13 2.90
N VAL A 43 4.75 2.08 3.40
CA VAL A 43 4.97 0.71 2.93
C VAL A 43 3.70 0.21 2.27
N ILE A 44 3.81 -0.29 1.05
CA ILE A 44 2.76 -1.00 0.34
C ILE A 44 3.31 -2.37 -0.08
N SER A 45 2.67 -3.44 0.39
CA SER A 45 2.91 -4.78 -0.14
C SER A 45 1.61 -5.27 -0.77
N THR A 46 1.58 -5.42 -2.09
CA THR A 46 0.37 -5.81 -2.81
C THR A 46 0.64 -6.98 -3.74
N GLN A 47 -0.30 -7.91 -3.73
CA GLN A 47 -0.27 -9.08 -4.60
C GLN A 47 -0.53 -8.65 -6.04
N THR A 48 0.21 -9.22 -6.98
CA THR A 48 0.22 -8.84 -8.41
C THR A 48 0.32 -10.08 -9.30
N ALA A 49 0.13 -9.89 -10.62
CA ALA A 49 0.66 -10.82 -11.62
C ALA A 49 2.21 -10.82 -11.60
N ASP A 50 2.84 -11.79 -12.25
CA ASP A 50 4.29 -11.86 -12.35
C ASP A 50 4.81 -10.75 -13.30
N LEU A 51 5.24 -9.64 -12.70
CA LEU A 51 5.63 -8.40 -13.37
C LEU A 51 6.92 -7.85 -12.76
N GLU A 52 7.55 -6.93 -13.48
CA GLU A 52 8.72 -6.21 -12.99
C GLU A 52 8.33 -5.24 -11.86
N ILE A 53 9.23 -5.17 -10.87
CA ILE A 53 8.97 -4.39 -9.65
C ILE A 53 8.81 -2.90 -9.96
N GLU A 54 9.54 -2.38 -10.95
CA GLU A 54 9.54 -0.97 -11.30
C GLU A 54 8.19 -0.51 -11.87
N ASP A 55 7.51 -1.36 -12.65
CA ASP A 55 6.17 -1.09 -13.16
C ASP A 55 5.16 -1.04 -12.00
N ILE A 56 5.26 -1.98 -11.07
CA ILE A 56 4.44 -2.00 -9.85
C ILE A 56 4.71 -0.73 -9.02
N ARG A 57 5.98 -0.33 -8.84
CA ARG A 57 6.36 0.86 -8.07
C ARG A 57 5.75 2.13 -8.66
N ARG A 58 5.85 2.30 -9.98
CA ARG A 58 5.29 3.47 -10.69
C ARG A 58 3.79 3.57 -10.51
N ASP A 59 3.06 2.49 -10.80
CA ASP A 59 1.59 2.52 -10.82
C ASP A 59 1.00 2.61 -9.41
N ILE A 60 1.65 2.00 -8.40
CA ILE A 60 1.26 2.18 -6.99
C ILE A 60 1.53 3.61 -6.51
N MET A 61 2.64 4.22 -6.93
CA MET A 61 2.89 5.62 -6.58
C MET A 61 1.82 6.54 -7.17
N GLU A 62 1.51 6.38 -8.45
CA GLU A 62 0.63 7.27 -9.20
C GLU A 62 -0.86 7.06 -8.88
N HIS A 63 -1.31 5.81 -8.82
CA HIS A 63 -2.75 5.51 -8.70
C HIS A 63 -3.20 5.22 -7.27
N VAL A 64 -2.27 5.01 -6.33
CA VAL A 64 -2.59 4.63 -4.94
C VAL A 64 -2.05 5.61 -3.92
N ILE A 65 -0.75 5.93 -3.93
CA ILE A 65 -0.15 6.73 -2.86
C ILE A 65 -0.46 8.23 -3.03
N LYS A 66 -0.09 8.82 -4.16
CA LYS A 66 -0.31 10.26 -4.42
C LYS A 66 -1.79 10.68 -4.34
N PRO A 67 -2.77 9.90 -4.83
CA PRO A 67 -4.18 10.30 -4.74
C PRO A 67 -4.77 10.17 -3.34
N VAL A 68 -4.09 9.48 -2.42
CA VAL A 68 -4.62 9.17 -1.08
C VAL A 68 -3.97 9.99 0.02
N ILE A 69 -2.66 10.20 -0.06
CA ILE A 69 -1.93 10.96 0.96
C ILE A 69 -1.90 12.42 0.52
N PRO A 70 -2.36 13.36 1.38
CA PRO A 70 -2.29 14.78 1.07
C PRO A 70 -0.86 15.22 0.72
N ALA A 71 -0.73 16.01 -0.34
CA ALA A 71 0.57 16.40 -0.88
C ALA A 71 1.40 17.20 0.13
N GLU A 72 0.75 17.97 1.00
CA GLU A 72 1.38 18.75 2.07
C GLU A 72 2.05 17.90 3.16
N LEU A 73 1.75 16.60 3.23
CA LEU A 73 2.40 15.65 4.14
C LEU A 73 3.51 14.85 3.46
N LEU A 74 3.70 15.01 2.16
CA LEU A 74 4.73 14.33 1.37
C LEU A 74 5.84 15.31 1.03
N ASP A 75 7.08 14.86 1.17
CA ASP A 75 8.26 15.64 0.79
C ASP A 75 9.36 14.73 0.20
N ASP A 76 10.47 15.34 -0.22
CA ASP A 76 11.60 14.64 -0.84
C ASP A 76 12.28 13.62 0.08
N ASN A 77 12.05 13.71 1.40
CA ASN A 77 12.56 12.77 2.39
C ASN A 77 11.54 11.67 2.76
N THR A 78 10.32 11.67 2.20
CA THR A 78 9.36 10.59 2.43
C THR A 78 9.86 9.30 1.77
N LYS A 79 9.96 8.22 2.55
CA LYS A 79 10.44 6.92 2.07
C LYS A 79 9.29 6.07 1.54
N TYR A 80 9.46 5.52 0.34
CA TYR A 80 8.46 4.65 -0.31
C TYR A 80 8.98 3.22 -0.47
N HIS A 81 8.41 2.30 0.31
CA HIS A 81 8.70 0.88 0.27
C HIS A 81 7.55 0.13 -0.40
N ILE A 82 7.60 0.03 -1.73
CA ILE A 82 6.60 -0.70 -2.51
C ILE A 82 7.16 -2.08 -2.87
N ASN A 83 6.46 -3.13 -2.42
CA ASN A 83 6.85 -4.54 -2.53
C ASN A 83 8.34 -4.77 -2.16
N PRO A 84 8.79 -4.36 -0.95
CA PRO A 84 10.21 -4.37 -0.59
C PRO A 84 10.83 -5.76 -0.54
N THR A 85 10.02 -6.82 -0.41
CA THR A 85 10.45 -8.23 -0.44
C THR A 85 10.51 -8.81 -1.85
N GLY A 86 10.32 -7.99 -2.89
CA GLY A 86 10.25 -8.41 -4.28
C GLY A 86 8.85 -8.84 -4.71
N LYS A 87 8.78 -9.81 -5.63
CA LYS A 87 7.53 -10.24 -6.25
C LYS A 87 6.57 -10.87 -5.23
N PHE A 88 5.33 -10.42 -5.24
CA PHE A 88 4.25 -10.95 -4.40
C PHE A 88 3.16 -11.56 -5.29
N VAL A 89 3.42 -12.76 -5.82
CA VAL A 89 2.51 -13.43 -6.79
C VAL A 89 1.50 -14.34 -6.07
N ILE A 90 1.97 -15.11 -5.09
CA ILE A 90 1.16 -16.02 -4.26
C ILE A 90 0.71 -15.26 -3.01
N GLY A 91 -0.59 -15.25 -2.73
CA GLY A 91 -1.19 -14.54 -1.60
C GLY A 91 -2.55 -15.13 -1.23
N GLY A 92 -3.25 -14.50 -0.29
CA GLY A 92 -4.50 -15.01 0.25
C GLY A 92 -4.31 -16.31 1.04
N PRO A 93 -5.34 -17.18 1.15
CA PRO A 93 -5.29 -18.40 1.98
C PRO A 93 -4.18 -19.39 1.62
N MET A 94 -3.68 -19.34 0.39
CA MET A 94 -2.55 -20.16 -0.05
C MET A 94 -1.22 -19.69 0.56
N GLY A 95 -1.10 -18.39 0.87
CA GLY A 95 0.11 -17.80 1.45
C GLY A 95 0.08 -17.69 2.97
N ASP A 96 -1.10 -17.57 3.58
CA ASP A 96 -1.26 -17.45 5.03
C ASP A 96 -2.67 -17.87 5.47
N ALA A 97 -2.79 -18.57 6.60
CA ALA A 97 -4.06 -19.04 7.11
C ALA A 97 -4.87 -17.87 7.73
N GLY A 98 -6.09 -17.66 7.25
CA GLY A 98 -7.00 -16.65 7.79
C GLY A 98 -7.82 -17.17 8.97
N LEU A 99 -7.91 -16.39 10.05
CA LEU A 99 -8.78 -16.67 11.20
C LEU A 99 -9.60 -15.42 11.57
N THR A 100 -10.84 -15.64 12.00
CA THR A 100 -11.76 -14.60 12.50
C THR A 100 -11.17 -13.86 13.70
N GLY A 101 -11.36 -12.54 13.77
CA GLY A 101 -10.94 -11.73 14.93
C GLY A 101 -9.43 -11.53 15.07
N ARG A 102 -8.67 -11.68 13.98
CA ARG A 102 -7.20 -11.49 13.98
C ARG A 102 -6.72 -10.16 13.40
N LYS A 103 -7.61 -9.16 13.35
CA LYS A 103 -7.35 -7.80 12.88
C LYS A 103 -7.95 -6.71 13.80
N ILE A 104 -8.11 -7.01 15.10
CA ILE A 104 -8.81 -6.19 16.09
C ILE A 104 -8.37 -4.72 16.26
N ILE A 105 -7.12 -4.36 15.92
CA ILE A 105 -6.64 -2.96 15.98
C ILE A 105 -6.82 -2.25 14.63
N VAL A 106 -6.94 -3.04 13.57
CA VAL A 106 -7.18 -2.55 12.21
C VAL A 106 -8.69 -2.37 11.97
N ASP A 107 -9.54 -3.16 12.62
CA ASP A 107 -11.00 -3.01 12.56
C ASP A 107 -11.45 -1.61 13.04
#